data_AF-A0A2S7XCX5-F1
#
_entry.id   AF-A0A2S7XCX5-F1
#
_cell.length_a   1.000
_cell.length_b   1.000
_cell.length_c   1.000
_cell.angle_alpha   90.00
_cell.angle_beta   90.00
_cell.angle_gamma   90.00
#
_symmetry.space_group_name_H-M   'P 1'
#
loop_
_entity.id
_entity.type
_entity.pdbx_description
1 polymer ?
#
loop_
_entity_poly.entity_id
_entity_poly.type
_entity_poly.pdbx_seq_one_letter_code
_entity_poly.pdbx_strand_id
1 'polypeptide(L)'
;MRTRFDRIRHAILFELIGLLLIVGVLSQFGFEMGHVGIMGVVFSVVATGWNYVYNILFDNYMIKRTGSTVKTTMNRVMHSLGFEGGLLVLTIPAIAWFLNVSLVEAFILDIGLVVFYLFYAYIYNLAYDKAFPVPHKTQLKNENVTI
;
A
#
# COMPACT_ATOMS: atom_id res chain seq x y z
N MET A 1 9.25 14.00 18.03
CA MET A 1 9.21 13.70 16.58
C MET A 1 10.13 12.53 16.34
N ARG A 2 9.67 11.46 15.66
CA ARG A 2 10.51 10.30 15.28
C ARG A 2 11.66 10.75 14.39
N THR A 3 12.87 10.27 14.66
CA THR A 3 14.08 10.62 13.88
C THR A 3 14.01 10.00 12.47
N ARG A 4 14.81 10.50 11.51
CA ARG A 4 14.84 9.91 10.15
C ARG A 4 15.28 8.44 10.18
N PHE A 5 16.19 8.09 11.07
CA PHE A 5 16.66 6.72 11.27
C PHE A 5 15.56 5.78 11.81
N ASP A 6 14.70 6.25 12.72
CA ASP A 6 13.58 5.44 13.23
C ASP A 6 12.57 5.07 12.13
N ARG A 7 12.37 5.97 11.16
CA ARG A 7 11.48 5.73 10.02
C ARG A 7 12.06 4.72 9.04
N ILE A 8 13.37 4.82 8.76
CA ILE A 8 14.06 3.88 7.87
C ILE A 8 14.09 2.48 8.50
N ARG A 9 14.43 2.35 9.79
CA ARG A 9 14.39 1.06 10.50
C ARG A 9 12.99 0.46 10.48
N HIS A 10 11.96 1.26 10.74
CA HIS A 10 10.57 0.80 10.71
C HIS A 10 10.18 0.26 9.33
N ALA A 11 10.48 0.99 8.25
CA ALA A 11 10.15 0.59 6.90
C ALA A 11 10.88 -0.69 6.48
N ILE A 12 12.18 -0.80 6.77
CA ILE A 12 12.98 -1.98 6.42
C ILE A 12 12.46 -3.22 7.16
N LEU A 13 12.19 -3.12 8.46
CA LEU A 13 11.68 -4.24 9.24
C LEU A 13 10.25 -4.65 8.81
N PHE A 14 9.41 -3.68 8.45
CA PHE A 14 8.08 -3.94 7.92
C PHE A 14 8.15 -4.76 6.63
N GLU A 15 8.93 -4.27 5.66
CA GLU A 15 9.07 -4.94 4.36
C GLU A 15 9.69 -6.33 4.51
N LEU A 16 10.76 -6.48 5.31
CA LEU A 16 11.42 -7.78 5.47
C LEU A 16 10.53 -8.82 6.14
N ILE A 17 9.83 -8.47 7.21
CA ILE A 17 8.96 -9.40 7.93
C ILE A 17 7.74 -9.74 7.06
N GLY A 18 7.11 -8.74 6.42
CA GLY A 18 5.99 -8.95 5.51
C GLY A 18 6.35 -9.88 4.36
N LEU A 19 7.49 -9.64 3.72
CA LEU A 19 7.98 -10.46 2.62
C LEU A 19 8.29 -11.90 3.05
N LEU A 20 8.95 -12.11 4.21
CA LEU A 20 9.21 -13.45 4.72
C LEU A 20 7.92 -14.23 5.00
N LEU A 21 6.90 -13.58 5.56
CA LEU A 21 5.61 -14.22 5.82
C LEU A 21 4.91 -14.60 4.51
N ILE A 22 4.87 -13.70 3.53
CA ILE A 22 4.23 -13.97 2.24
C ILE A 22 4.95 -15.06 1.46
N VAL A 23 6.28 -15.00 1.39
CA VAL A 23 7.08 -16.04 0.74
C VAL A 23 6.86 -17.38 1.43
N GLY A 24 6.83 -17.42 2.77
CA GLY A 24 6.57 -18.65 3.52
C GLY A 24 5.17 -19.22 3.32
N VAL A 25 4.14 -18.38 3.21
CA VAL A 25 2.77 -18.79 2.89
C VAL A 25 2.70 -19.31 1.46
N LEU A 26 3.19 -18.55 0.48
CA LEU A 26 3.15 -18.93 -0.94
C LEU A 26 4.00 -20.16 -1.24
N SER A 27 5.09 -20.40 -0.50
CA SER A 27 5.88 -21.63 -0.66
C SER A 27 5.09 -22.88 -0.28
N GLN A 28 4.11 -22.79 0.62
CA GLN A 28 3.23 -23.94 0.95
C GLN A 28 2.30 -24.29 -0.22
N PHE A 29 2.02 -23.33 -1.10
CA PHE A 29 1.24 -23.52 -2.32
C PHE A 29 2.12 -23.95 -3.52
N GLY A 30 3.42 -24.21 -3.32
CA GLY A 30 4.32 -24.72 -4.34
C GLY A 30 4.91 -23.65 -5.27
N PHE A 31 4.75 -22.37 -4.95
CA PHE A 31 5.34 -21.29 -5.75
C PHE A 31 6.84 -21.13 -5.47
N GLU A 32 7.64 -20.98 -6.52
CA GLU A 32 9.08 -20.75 -6.39
C GLU A 32 9.39 -19.40 -5.74
N MET A 33 10.18 -19.42 -4.66
CA MET A 33 10.48 -18.25 -3.82
C MET A 33 11.12 -17.07 -4.57
N GLY A 34 11.92 -17.34 -5.62
CA GLY A 34 12.55 -16.30 -6.43
C GLY A 34 11.57 -15.52 -7.31
N HIS A 35 10.49 -16.17 -7.74
CA HIS A 35 9.50 -15.58 -8.63
C HIS A 35 8.62 -14.55 -7.91
N VAL A 36 8.29 -14.78 -6.63
CA VAL A 36 7.44 -13.89 -5.82
C VAL A 36 8.07 -12.50 -5.61
N GLY A 37 9.37 -12.45 -5.30
CA GLY A 37 10.07 -11.18 -5.08
C GLY A 37 10.17 -10.33 -6.35
N ILE A 38 10.53 -10.96 -7.48
CA ILE A 38 10.59 -10.29 -8.79
C ILE A 38 9.20 -9.79 -9.20
N MET A 39 8.18 -10.60 -8.95
CA MET A 39 6.79 -10.25 -9.25
C MET A 39 6.34 -9.02 -8.46
N GLY A 40 6.67 -8.91 -7.17
CA GLY A 40 6.39 -7.72 -6.37
C GLY A 40 7.02 -6.45 -6.93
N VAL A 41 8.28 -6.54 -7.40
CA VAL A 41 8.96 -5.41 -8.06
C VAL A 41 8.29 -5.04 -9.38
N VAL A 42 7.98 -6.01 -10.23
CA VAL A 42 7.30 -5.78 -11.51
C VAL A 42 5.93 -5.14 -11.29
N PHE A 43 5.14 -5.65 -10.34
CA PHE A 43 3.85 -5.04 -10.00
C PHE A 43 3.99 -3.63 -9.47
N SER A 44 4.99 -3.34 -8.64
CA SER A 44 5.24 -1.99 -8.15
C SER A 44 5.53 -1.01 -9.30
N VAL A 45 6.36 -1.41 -10.26
CA VAL A 45 6.66 -0.60 -11.45
C VAL A 45 5.41 -0.41 -12.32
N VAL A 46 4.67 -1.50 -12.58
CA VAL A 46 3.44 -1.48 -13.37
C VAL A 46 2.36 -0.62 -12.72
N ALA A 47 2.14 -0.76 -11.41
CA ALA A 47 1.18 0.04 -10.65
C ALA A 47 1.58 1.52 -10.61
N THR A 48 2.87 1.83 -10.48
CA THR A 48 3.38 3.20 -10.53
C THR A 48 3.16 3.80 -11.93
N GLY A 49 3.44 3.03 -12.99
CA GLY A 49 3.17 3.43 -14.37
C GLY A 49 1.67 3.65 -14.61
N TRP A 50 0.82 2.74 -14.14
CA TRP A 50 -0.64 2.87 -14.24
C TRP A 50 -1.15 4.10 -13.50
N ASN A 51 -0.64 4.38 -12.29
CA ASN A 51 -0.98 5.60 -11.55
C ASN A 51 -0.67 6.86 -12.36
N TYR A 52 0.49 6.93 -12.99
CA TYR A 52 0.84 8.07 -13.84
C TYR A 52 -0.12 8.20 -15.05
N VAL A 53 -0.36 7.11 -15.77
CA VAL A 53 -1.24 7.09 -16.95
C VAL A 53 -2.67 7.45 -16.56
N TYR A 54 -3.20 6.86 -15.49
CA TYR A 54 -4.56 7.11 -15.02
C TYR A 54 -4.77 8.57 -14.60
N ASN A 55 -3.80 9.15 -13.88
CA ASN A 55 -3.85 10.56 -13.49
C ASN A 55 -3.94 11.47 -14.74
N ILE A 56 -3.16 11.20 -15.80
CA ILE A 56 -3.24 11.96 -17.06
C ILE A 56 -4.60 11.79 -17.74
N LEU A 57 -5.08 10.55 -17.86
CA LEU A 57 -6.37 10.25 -18.50
C LEU A 57 -7.52 10.96 -17.76
N PHE A 58 -7.49 10.94 -16.43
CA PHE A 58 -8.54 11.54 -15.62
C PHE A 58 -8.48 13.07 -15.63
N ASP A 59 -7.28 13.66 -15.55
CA ASP A 59 -7.14 15.11 -15.62
C ASP A 59 -7.59 15.63 -17.00
N ASN A 60 -7.27 14.91 -18.09
CA ASN A 60 -7.78 15.21 -19.44
C ASN A 60 -9.31 15.06 -19.53
N TYR A 61 -9.89 14.03 -18.91
CA TYR A 61 -11.33 13.85 -18.83
C TYR A 61 -12.01 14.98 -18.06
N MET A 62 -11.44 15.39 -16.92
CA MET A 62 -11.93 16.51 -16.12
C MET A 62 -11.87 17.84 -16.88
N ILE A 63 -10.76 18.13 -17.57
CA ILE A 63 -10.64 19.35 -18.37
C ILE A 63 -11.71 19.38 -19.47
N LYS A 64 -11.94 18.25 -20.16
CA LYS A 64 -12.98 18.13 -21.20
C LYS A 64 -14.41 18.21 -20.66
N ARG A 65 -14.68 17.74 -19.44
CA ARG A 65 -16.03 17.66 -18.86
C ARG A 65 -16.44 18.90 -18.06
N THR A 66 -15.52 19.46 -17.28
CA THR A 66 -15.83 20.52 -16.31
C THR A 66 -15.10 21.83 -16.57
N GLY A 67 -14.16 21.88 -17.51
CA GLY A 67 -13.40 23.11 -17.84
C GLY A 67 -12.57 23.67 -16.67
N SER A 68 -12.45 22.90 -15.58
CA SER A 68 -11.83 23.29 -14.32
C SER A 68 -11.26 22.05 -13.63
N THR A 69 -10.13 22.22 -12.95
CA THR A 69 -9.43 21.18 -12.17
C THR A 69 -9.87 21.11 -10.72
N VAL A 70 -10.89 21.87 -10.33
CA VAL A 70 -11.43 21.87 -8.95
C VAL A 70 -12.14 20.53 -8.67
N LYS A 71 -11.45 19.63 -7.96
CA LYS A 71 -11.95 18.30 -7.59
C LYS A 71 -12.94 18.40 -6.42
N THR A 72 -14.25 18.37 -6.74
CA THR A 72 -15.33 18.15 -5.76
C THR A 72 -15.19 16.77 -5.10
N THR A 73 -15.80 16.58 -3.93
CA THR A 73 -15.76 15.28 -3.22
C THR A 73 -16.23 14.12 -4.09
N MET A 74 -17.27 14.33 -4.91
CA MET A 74 -17.78 13.31 -5.84
C MET A 74 -16.75 12.95 -6.93
N ASN A 75 -16.04 13.93 -7.48
CA ASN A 75 -14.98 13.68 -8.46
C ASN A 75 -13.82 12.86 -7.85
N ARG A 76 -13.51 13.06 -6.56
CA ARG A 76 -12.48 12.29 -5.85
C ARG A 76 -12.90 10.83 -5.65
N VAL A 77 -14.16 10.59 -5.28
CA VAL A 77 -14.68 9.22 -5.11
C VAL A 77 -14.68 8.49 -6.46
N MET A 78 -15.18 9.12 -7.53
CA MET A 78 -15.17 8.53 -8.87
C MET A 78 -13.76 8.25 -9.37
N HIS A 79 -12.81 9.16 -9.11
CA HIS A 79 -11.40 8.97 -9.42
C HIS A 79 -10.82 7.74 -8.71
N SER A 80 -10.98 7.66 -7.39
CA SER A 80 -10.42 6.55 -6.61
C SER A 80 -11.03 5.20 -7.00
N LEU A 81 -12.35 5.15 -7.20
CA LEU A 81 -13.03 3.92 -7.64
C LEU A 81 -12.60 3.49 -9.05
N GLY A 82 -12.45 4.44 -9.97
CA GLY A 82 -12.00 4.15 -11.33
C GLY A 82 -10.52 3.76 -11.39
N PHE A 83 -9.68 4.37 -10.54
CA PHE A 83 -8.27 4.01 -10.41
C PHE A 83 -8.13 2.58 -9.91
N GLU A 84 -8.80 2.26 -8.80
CA GLU A 84 -8.77 0.95 -8.17
C GLU A 84 -9.32 -0.11 -9.13
N GLY A 85 -10.49 0.14 -9.73
CA GLY A 85 -11.09 -0.79 -10.68
C GLY A 85 -10.22 -1.01 -11.92
N GLY A 86 -9.62 0.05 -12.47
CA GLY A 86 -8.69 -0.06 -13.59
C GLY A 86 -7.41 -0.81 -13.24
N LEU A 87 -6.89 -0.60 -12.02
CA LEU A 87 -5.73 -1.31 -11.52
C LEU A 87 -6.04 -2.80 -11.38
N LEU A 88 -7.18 -3.18 -10.80
CA LEU A 88 -7.63 -4.58 -10.69
C LEU A 88 -7.72 -5.27 -12.06
N VAL A 89 -8.27 -4.60 -13.08
CA VAL A 89 -8.35 -5.13 -14.44
C VAL A 89 -6.98 -5.40 -15.05
N LEU A 90 -5.93 -4.70 -14.60
CA LEU A 90 -4.57 -4.87 -15.07
C LEU A 90 -3.78 -5.88 -14.21
N THR A 91 -3.94 -5.84 -12.89
CA THR A 91 -3.20 -6.68 -11.95
C THR A 91 -3.72 -8.11 -11.95
N ILE A 92 -5.03 -8.34 -11.96
CA ILE A 92 -5.61 -9.70 -11.88
C ILE A 92 -5.15 -10.58 -13.06
N PRO A 93 -5.23 -10.16 -14.33
CA PRO A 93 -4.74 -10.99 -15.44
C PRO A 93 -3.23 -11.21 -15.38
N ALA A 94 -2.46 -10.23 -14.91
CA ALA A 94 -1.02 -10.39 -14.74
C ALA A 94 -0.67 -11.41 -13.64
N ILE A 95 -1.40 -11.39 -12.51
CA ILE A 95 -1.26 -12.40 -11.45
C ILE A 95 -1.63 -13.78 -11.97
N ALA A 96 -2.79 -13.90 -12.64
CA ALA A 96 -3.27 -15.15 -13.22
C ALA A 96 -2.27 -15.76 -14.21
N TRP A 97 -1.74 -14.93 -15.12
CA TRP A 97 -0.76 -15.36 -16.12
C TRP A 97 0.56 -15.81 -15.48
N PHE A 98 1.05 -15.07 -14.50
CA PHE A 98 2.35 -15.33 -13.90
C PHE A 98 2.33 -16.51 -12.92
N LEU A 99 1.28 -16.64 -12.10
CA LEU A 99 1.11 -17.79 -11.19
C LEU A 99 0.47 -19.00 -11.88
N ASN A 100 0.06 -18.87 -13.14
CA ASN A 100 -0.63 -19.90 -13.92
C ASN A 100 -1.88 -20.44 -13.21
N VAL A 101 -2.71 -19.51 -12.71
CA VAL A 101 -3.96 -19.78 -12.00
C VAL A 101 -5.14 -19.16 -12.75
N SER A 102 -6.36 -19.57 -12.43
CA SER A 102 -7.55 -18.94 -13.00
C SER A 102 -7.72 -17.48 -12.56
N LEU A 103 -8.48 -16.68 -13.32
CA LEU A 103 -8.76 -15.28 -12.96
C LEU A 103 -9.46 -15.14 -11.59
N VAL A 104 -10.28 -16.13 -11.22
CA VAL A 104 -10.98 -16.13 -9.93
C VAL A 104 -10.01 -16.41 -8.80
N GLU A 105 -9.10 -17.39 -8.97
CA GLU A 105 -8.05 -17.65 -7.99
C GLU A 105 -7.10 -16.45 -7.83
N ALA A 106 -6.71 -15.81 -8.94
CA ALA A 106 -5.90 -14.60 -8.90
C ALA A 106 -6.60 -13.45 -8.16
N PHE A 107 -7.91 -13.26 -8.36
CA PHE A 107 -8.70 -12.28 -7.62
C PHE A 107 -8.77 -12.60 -6.12
N ILE A 108 -8.95 -13.86 -5.76
CA ILE A 108 -8.96 -14.30 -4.35
C ILE A 108 -7.58 -14.08 -3.71
N LEU A 109 -6.49 -14.38 -4.43
CA LEU A 109 -5.13 -14.14 -3.96
C LEU A 109 -4.86 -12.64 -3.75
N ASP A 110 -5.31 -11.80 -4.68
CA ASP A 110 -5.17 -10.34 -4.60
C ASP A 110 -5.90 -9.77 -3.38
N ILE A 111 -7.18 -10.12 -3.18
CA ILE A 111 -7.94 -9.74 -1.98
C ILE A 111 -7.29 -10.30 -0.72
N GLY A 112 -6.88 -11.57 -0.73
CA GLY A 112 -6.22 -12.22 0.40
C GLY A 112 -4.95 -11.48 0.81
N LEU A 113 -4.15 -11.02 -0.16
CA LEU A 113 -2.95 -10.24 0.06
C LEU A 113 -3.26 -8.86 0.66
N VAL A 114 -4.25 -8.14 0.11
CA VAL A 114 -4.69 -6.83 0.62
C VAL A 114 -5.18 -6.95 2.07
N VAL A 115 -6.04 -7.93 2.35
CA VAL A 115 -6.57 -8.18 3.69
C VAL A 115 -5.45 -8.56 4.65
N PHE A 116 -4.53 -9.46 4.23
CA PHE A 116 -3.37 -9.83 5.02
C PHE A 116 -2.52 -8.62 5.39
N TYR A 117 -2.14 -7.78 4.41
CA TYR A 117 -1.33 -6.58 4.67
C TYR A 117 -2.04 -5.56 5.54
N LEU A 118 -3.35 -5.43 5.43
CA LEU A 118 -4.15 -4.54 6.28
C LEU A 118 -4.03 -4.93 7.76
N PHE A 119 -4.24 -6.21 8.07
CA PHE A 119 -4.12 -6.71 9.45
C PHE A 119 -2.67 -6.74 9.92
N TYR A 120 -1.75 -7.20 9.07
CA TYR A 120 -0.32 -7.23 9.35
C TYR A 120 0.20 -5.84 9.70
N ALA A 121 -0.12 -4.81 8.89
CA ALA A 121 0.34 -3.46 9.13
C ALA A 121 -0.21 -2.89 10.44
N TYR A 122 -1.47 -3.16 10.76
CA TYR A 122 -2.04 -2.75 12.03
C TYR A 122 -1.29 -3.37 13.22
N ILE A 123 -1.11 -4.71 13.22
CA ILE A 123 -0.44 -5.43 14.30
C ILE A 123 1.02 -5.01 14.42
N TYR A 124 1.74 -4.93 13.29
CA TYR A 124 3.13 -4.50 13.26
C TYR A 124 3.30 -3.08 13.81
N ASN A 125 2.43 -2.14 13.42
CA ASN A 125 2.48 -0.77 13.92
C ASN A 125 2.30 -0.73 15.45
N LEU A 126 1.33 -1.48 15.98
CA LEU A 126 1.14 -1.60 17.44
C LEU A 126 2.36 -2.20 18.14
N ALA A 127 2.92 -3.28 17.58
CA ALA A 127 4.09 -3.94 18.14
C ALA A 127 5.32 -3.02 18.12
N TYR A 128 5.53 -2.30 17.02
CA TYR A 128 6.65 -1.37 16.85
C TYR A 128 6.52 -0.16 17.77
N ASP A 129 5.31 0.38 17.96
CA ASP A 129 5.06 1.49 18.88
C ASP A 129 5.28 1.07 20.35
N LYS A 130 4.96 -0.19 20.69
CA LYS A 130 5.24 -0.75 22.02
C LYS A 130 6.73 -1.02 22.25
N ALA A 131 7.44 -1.49 21.21
CA ALA A 131 8.88 -1.76 21.28
C ALA A 131 9.73 -0.47 21.26
N PHE A 132 9.28 0.56 20.54
CA PHE A 132 9.95 1.86 20.41
C PHE A 132 8.98 3.00 20.75
N PRO A 133 8.65 3.19 22.04
CA PRO A 133 7.77 4.26 22.48
C PRO A 133 8.38 5.62 22.13
N VAL A 134 7.57 6.51 21.56
CA VAL A 134 8.00 7.87 21.24
C VAL A 134 8.19 8.63 22.56
N PRO A 135 9.34 9.30 22.78
CA PRO A 135 9.54 10.07 24.00
C PRO A 135 8.42 11.10 24.16
N HIS A 136 7.64 10.97 25.23
CA HIS A 136 6.65 11.97 25.59
C HIS A 136 7.43 13.23 25.99
N LYS A 137 7.34 14.29 25.20
CA LYS A 137 7.75 15.61 25.70
C LYS A 137 6.73 16.00 26.75
N THR A 138 7.02 15.69 28.01
CA THR A 138 6.33 16.29 29.15
C THR A 138 6.40 17.79 28.95
N GLN A 139 5.28 18.42 28.62
CA GLN A 139 5.19 19.88 28.63
C GLN A 139 5.45 20.29 30.09
N LEU A 140 6.59 20.93 30.34
CA LEU A 140 6.86 21.55 31.62
C LEU A 140 5.79 22.64 31.81
N LYS A 141 4.84 22.34 32.69
CA LYS A 141 3.82 23.27 33.18
C LYS A 141 4.56 24.38 33.93
N ASN A 142 4.82 25.50 33.26
CA ASN A 142 5.32 26.72 33.90
C ASN A 142 4.16 27.35 34.72
N GLU A 143 3.83 26.74 35.85
CA GLU A 143 3.09 27.40 36.94
C GLU A 143 4.11 28.03 37.87
N ASN A 144 4.55 29.25 37.54
CA ASN A 144 5.18 30.17 38.49
C ASN A 144 4.97 31.60 38.00
N VAL A 145 3.75 32.11 38.17
CA VAL A 145 3.53 33.54 38.41
C VAL A 145 2.46 33.65 39.49
N THR A 146 2.91 33.76 40.73
CA THR A 146 2.11 34.27 41.85
C THR A 146 2.83 35.50 42.38
N ILE A 147 2.03 36.53 42.64
CA ILE A 147 2.29 37.85 43.25
C ILE A 147 2.81 38.92 42.29
#